data_AF-A0A2V9N3X4-F1
#
_entry.id   AF-A0A2V9N3X4-F1
#
_cell.length_a   1.000
_cell.length_b   1.000
_cell.length_c   1.000
_cell.angle_alpha   90.00
_cell.angle_beta   90.00
_cell.angle_gamma   90.00
#
_symmetry.space_group_name_H-M   'P 1'
#
loop_
_entity.id
_entity.type
_entity.pdbx_description
1 polymer ?
#
loop_
_entity_poly.entity_id
_entity_poly.type
_entity_poly.pdbx_seq_one_letter_code
_entity_poly.pdbx_strand_id
1 'polypeptide(L)' 'MNETCISKLPRFQPIDRTQIFLRTTDVESLIAEDHPARAIWIFLSRVDLSKFSEEQRAVEGDVGRSAISPHLLLS' A
#
# COMPACT_ATOMS: atom_id res chain seq x y z
N MET A 1 39.62 -7.20 44.15
CA MET A 1 39.29 -7.60 42.76
C MET A 1 37.78 -7.53 42.69
N ASN A 2 37.24 -6.41 42.20
CA ASN A 2 35.83 -6.08 42.37
C ASN A 2 35.19 -6.14 40.99
N GLU A 3 34.58 -7.27 40.67
CA GLU A 3 33.79 -7.47 39.46
C GLU A 3 32.46 -6.74 39.60
N THR A 4 32.32 -5.63 38.88
CA THR A 4 31.03 -4.93 38.78
C THR A 4 30.13 -5.72 37.83
N CYS A 5 29.13 -6.42 38.37
CA CYS A 5 28.07 -7.04 37.59
C CYS A 5 27.25 -5.94 36.90
N ILE A 6 27.47 -5.70 35.61
CA ILE A 6 26.65 -4.78 34.82
C ILE A 6 25.27 -5.42 34.65
N SER A 7 24.29 -5.00 35.45
CA SER A 7 22.90 -5.41 35.26
C SER A 7 22.41 -4.86 33.93
N LYS A 8 22.03 -5.76 33.02
CA LYS A 8 21.50 -5.39 31.69
C LYS A 8 20.14 -4.74 31.86
N LEU A 9 20.04 -3.46 31.52
CA LEU A 9 18.76 -2.78 31.37
C LEU A 9 18.14 -3.11 30.00
N PRO A 10 16.82 -3.29 29.91
CA PRO A 10 16.13 -3.49 28.64
C PRO A 10 16.29 -2.25 27.75
N ARG A 11 16.63 -2.46 26.48
CA ARG A 11 16.73 -1.40 25.47
C ARG A 11 15.52 -1.49 24.54
N PHE A 12 14.74 -0.42 24.48
CA PHE A 12 13.61 -0.28 23.56
C PHE A 12 14.00 0.56 22.35
N GLN A 13 13.41 0.25 21.19
CA GLN A 13 13.47 1.16 20.06
C GLN A 13 12.43 2.29 20.25
N PRO A 14 12.79 3.56 20.01
CA PRO A 14 11.83 4.66 20.06
C PRO A 14 10.77 4.50 18.96
N ILE A 15 9.52 4.85 19.26
CA ILE A 15 8.43 4.85 18.29
C ILE A 15 8.54 6.12 17.45
N ASP A 16 8.88 5.98 16.17
CA ASP A 16 8.78 7.06 15.19
C ASP A 16 7.38 7.03 14.55
N ARG A 17 6.56 8.04 14.86
CA ARG A 17 5.18 8.16 14.34
C ARG A 17 5.12 8.66 12.90
N THR A 18 6.25 9.09 12.33
CA THR A 18 6.38 9.52 10.94
C THR A 18 6.91 8.41 10.02
N GLN A 19 7.37 7.30 10.60
CA GLN A 19 7.94 6.20 9.85
C GLN A 19 6.89 5.54 8.95
N ILE A 20 7.18 5.56 7.64
CA ILE A 20 6.42 4.81 6.64
C ILE A 20 6.80 3.33 6.72
N PHE A 21 5.81 2.45 6.56
CA PHE A 21 6.04 1.01 6.49
C PHE A 21 5.22 0.40 5.35
N LEU A 22 5.69 -0.74 4.86
CA LEU A 22 4.95 -1.55 3.88
C LEU A 22 4.17 -2.64 4.62
N ARG A 23 2.93 -2.86 4.20
CA ARG A 23 2.05 -3.91 4.72
C ARG A 23 1.36 -4.61 3.57
N THR A 24 1.19 -5.92 3.71
CA THR A 24 0.26 -6.68 2.86
C THR A 24 -1.18 -6.31 3.21
N THR A 25 -1.92 -5.86 2.21
CA THR A 25 -3.30 -5.42 2.36
C THR A 25 -4.15 -6.14 1.31
N ASP A 26 -5.25 -6.74 1.74
CA ASP A 26 -6.28 -7.22 0.84
C ASP A 26 -7.21 -6.05 0.50
N VAL A 27 -7.12 -5.60 -0.75
CA VAL A 27 -7.87 -4.44 -1.25
C VAL A 27 -9.37 -4.67 -1.17
N GLU A 28 -9.85 -5.90 -1.41
CA GLU A 28 -11.28 -6.22 -1.34
C GLU A 28 -11.84 -6.13 0.08
N SER A 29 -11.01 -6.43 1.08
CA SER A 29 -11.39 -6.32 2.49
C SER A 29 -11.36 -4.89 3.03
N LEU A 30 -10.82 -3.91 2.28
CA LEU A 30 -10.73 -2.52 2.75
C LEU A 30 -12.11 -1.88 2.95
N ILE A 31 -13.10 -2.32 2.18
CA ILE A 31 -14.48 -1.85 2.27
C ILE A 31 -15.36 -3.07 2.53
N ALA A 32 -16.04 -3.09 3.68
CA ALA A 32 -16.96 -4.17 4.03
C ALA A 32 -18.06 -4.36 2.95
N GLU A 33 -18.58 -5.58 2.82
CA GLU A 33 -19.53 -5.96 1.77
C GLU A 33 -20.82 -5.13 1.79
N ASP A 34 -21.26 -4.73 2.97
CA ASP A 34 -22.46 -3.94 3.23
C ASP A 34 -22.20 -2.42 3.27
N HIS A 35 -20.95 -1.99 3.09
CA HIS A 35 -20.60 -0.59 3.21
C HIS A 35 -20.95 0.20 1.93
N PRO A 36 -21.63 1.36 2.04
CA PRO A 36 -22.14 2.11 0.89
C PRO A 36 -21.06 2.57 -0.09
N ALA A 37 -19.82 2.74 0.35
CA ALA A 37 -18.69 3.07 -0.53
C ALA A 37 -18.42 2.01 -1.62
N ARG A 38 -18.85 0.76 -1.43
CA ARG A 38 -18.75 -0.26 -2.50
C ARG A 38 -19.52 0.14 -3.76
N ALA A 39 -20.59 0.94 -3.63
CA ALA A 39 -21.30 1.44 -4.80
C ALA A 39 -20.41 2.31 -5.70
N ILE A 40 -19.54 3.13 -5.09
CA ILE A 40 -18.57 3.97 -5.83
C ILE A 40 -17.54 3.07 -6.51
N TRP A 41 -17.03 2.06 -5.82
CA TRP A 41 -16.07 1.12 -6.41
C TRP A 41 -16.68 0.34 -7.59
N ILE A 42 -17.87 -0.24 -7.42
CA ILE A 42 -18.60 -0.91 -8.50
C ILE A 42 -18.84 0.03 -9.68
N PHE A 43 -19.19 1.29 -9.41
CA PHE A 43 -19.34 2.30 -10.44
C PHE A 43 -18.04 2.54 -11.20
N LEU A 44 -16.93 2.81 -10.50
CA LEU A 44 -15.62 3.08 -11.10
C LEU A 44 -15.09 1.88 -11.89
N SER A 45 -15.41 0.64 -11.49
CA SER A 45 -15.04 -0.57 -12.23
C SER A 45 -15.65 -0.66 -13.64
N ARG A 46 -16.66 0.16 -13.94
CA ARG A 46 -17.37 0.21 -15.22
C ARG A 46 -17.07 1.47 -16.03
N VAL A 47 -16.33 2.41 -15.45
CA VAL A 47 -15.95 3.66 -16.12
C VAL A 47 -14.79 3.38 -17.07
N ASP A 48 -14.85 3.92 -18.28
CA ASP A 48 -13.71 3.90 -19.18
C ASP A 48 -12.59 4.82 -18.65
N LEU A 49 -11.53 4.20 -18.16
CA LEU A 49 -10.32 4.86 -17.67
C LEU A 49 -9.17 4.82 -18.69
N SER A 50 -9.42 4.46 -19.95
CA SER A 50 -8.41 4.35 -21.01
C SER A 50 -7.53 5.59 -21.13
N LYS A 51 -8.12 6.78 -20.96
CA LYS A 51 -7.41 8.08 -21.00
C LYS A 51 -6.26 8.19 -19.99
N PHE A 52 -6.36 7.53 -18.83
CA PHE A 52 -5.28 7.52 -17.83
C PHE A 52 -4.07 6.68 -18.26
N SER A 53 -4.22 5.89 -19.32
CA SER A 53 -3.17 5.01 -19.84
C SER A 53 -2.56 5.51 -21.16
N GLU A 54 -3.05 6.62 -21.73
CA GLU A 54 -2.60 7.13 -23.04
C GLU A 54 -1.10 7.46 -23.08
N GLU A 55 -0.55 7.99 -21.99
CA GLU A 55 0.88 8.35 -21.89
C GLU A 55 1.71 7.30 -21.15
N GLN A 56 1.18 6.09 -20.97
CA GLN A 56 1.88 5.02 -20.25
C GLN A 56 3.11 4.57 -21.05
N ARG A 57 4.26 4.52 -20.37
CA ARG A 57 5.54 4.09 -20.97
C ARG A 57 5.88 2.64 -20.65
N ALA A 58 5.24 2.06 -19.64
CA ALA A 58 5.37 0.64 -19.33
C ALA A 58 4.48 -0.18 -20.26
N VAL A 59 5.05 -0.65 -21.38
CA VAL A 59 4.38 -1.45 -22.40
C VAL A 59 4.95 -2.88 -22.45
N GLU A 60 4.18 -3.82 -22.97
CA GLU A 60 4.59 -5.22 -23.08
C GLU A 60 5.77 -5.38 -24.05
N GLY A 61 6.77 -6.17 -23.67
CA GLY A 61 7.98 -6.40 -24.46
C GLY A 61 9.13 -5.43 -24.20
N ASP A 62 8.89 -4.32 -23.49
CA ASP A 62 9.92 -3.34 -23.13
C ASP A 62 10.43 -3.52 -21.69
N VAL A 63 11.62 -2.97 -21.43
CA VAL A 63 12.23 -2.99 -20.09
C VAL A 63 11.55 -2.00 -19.15
N GLY A 64 11.28 -2.42 -17.91
CA GLY A 64 10.71 -1.55 -16.89
C GLY A 64 9.82 -2.29 -15.90
N ARG A 65 9.33 -1.57 -14.88
CA ARG A 65 8.34 -2.08 -13.95
C ARG A 65 6.94 -1.82 -14.50
N SER A 66 6.05 -2.80 -14.39
CA SER A 66 4.63 -2.62 -14.67
C SER A 66 4.03 -1.48 -13.84
N ALA A 67 3.19 -0.67 -14.48
CA ALA A 67 2.44 0.36 -13.78
C ALA A 67 1.27 -0.23 -12.99
N ILE A 68 0.79 0.54 -12.02
CA ILE A 68 -0.42 0.20 -11.26
C ILE A 68 -1.64 0.56 -12.13
N SER A 69 -2.63 -0.34 -12.16
CA SER A 69 -3.88 -0.11 -12.89
C SER A 69 -4.59 1.16 -12.38
N PRO A 70 -5.08 2.05 -13.27
CA PRO A 70 -5.88 3.21 -12.87
C PRO A 70 -7.10 2.85 -12.03
N HIS A 71 -7.69 1.66 -12.24
CA HIS A 71 -8.82 1.18 -11.46
C HIS A 71 -8.48 0.97 -9.98
N LEU A 72 -7.22 0.63 -9.64
CA LEU A 72 -6.78 0.47 -8.25
C LEU A 72 -6.45 1.82 -7.59
N LEU A 73 -6.05 2.83 -8.37
CA LEU A 73 -5.70 4.15 -7.84
C LEU A 73 -6.93 5.00 -7.48
N LEU A 74 -8.07 4.70 -8.09
CA LEU A 74 -9.32 5.43 -7.92
C LEU A 74 -10.32 4.71 -7.00
N SER A 75 -10.06 3.44 -6.65
CA SER A 75 -10.88 2.62 -5.74
C SER A 75 -10.56 2.88 -4.27
#